data_AF-A0A3B9IB69-F1
#
_entry.id   AF-A0A3B9IB69-F1
#
_cell.length_a   1.000
_cell.length_b   1.000
_cell.length_c   1.000
_cell.angle_alpha   90.00
_cell.angle_beta   90.00
_cell.angle_gamma   90.00
#
_symmetry.space_group_name_H-M   'P 1'
#
loop_
_entity.id
_entity.type
_entity.pdbx_description
1 polymer ?
#
loop_
_entity_poly.entity_id
_entity_poly.type
_entity_poly.pdbx_seq_one_letter_code
_entity_poly.pdbx_strand_id
1 'polypeptide(L)'
;MKERQEEKKIEKYLYLTSKEYAVLLHLSGNRCVTGFGFDFPDDVQMKRQLIFDLYRKGIICNPGDRFEVAPEWKDVFQTVLQADRVLWISFRDHDKQDILCYIDRRAAVCMENLSDAGHDLYRVSMKGADAIKNELKENGMFPRIRMNKNDSKMLDTHLGVAPGGDPEKICSFSLYVNGESERKERVTLEKEQLIYFVRIENAEGTIRRRAFCDETERILDRYLNTVGGCDDSC
;
A
#
# COMPACT_ATOMS: atom_id res chain seq x y z
N MET A 1 -38.89 -0.36 -1.86
CA MET A 1 -37.77 -0.84 -1.03
C MET A 1 -36.75 -1.44 -1.97
N LYS A 2 -35.63 -0.74 -2.23
CA LYS A 2 -34.54 -1.29 -3.05
C LYS A 2 -33.66 -2.13 -2.14
N GLU A 3 -33.56 -3.41 -2.46
CA GLU A 3 -32.63 -4.37 -1.86
C GLU A 3 -31.23 -3.73 -1.87
N ARG A 4 -30.68 -3.45 -0.68
CA ARG A 4 -29.25 -3.28 -0.54
C ARG A 4 -28.67 -4.68 -0.77
N GLN A 5 -28.16 -4.93 -1.98
CA GLN A 5 -27.29 -6.07 -2.22
C GLN A 5 -26.20 -6.00 -1.16
N GLU A 6 -26.13 -7.03 -0.31
CA GLU A 6 -24.97 -7.27 0.53
C GLU A 6 -23.77 -7.34 -0.41
N GLU A 7 -22.98 -6.27 -0.46
CA GLU A 7 -21.65 -6.32 -1.06
C GLU A 7 -20.91 -7.43 -0.33
N LYS A 8 -20.77 -8.59 -0.98
CA LYS A 8 -19.96 -9.70 -0.48
C LYS A 8 -18.62 -9.09 -0.09
N LYS A 9 -18.28 -9.12 1.20
CA LYS A 9 -17.01 -8.66 1.72
C LYS A 9 -15.90 -9.47 1.02
N ILE A 10 -15.28 -8.88 0.01
CA ILE A 10 -14.14 -9.49 -0.69
C ILE A 10 -12.99 -9.41 0.30
N GLU A 11 -12.64 -10.54 0.90
CA GLU A 11 -11.52 -10.63 1.82
C GLU A 11 -10.80 -11.96 1.58
N LYS A 12 -9.55 -11.88 1.11
CA LYS A 12 -8.68 -13.04 0.86
C LYS A 12 -7.32 -12.81 1.49
N TYR A 13 -6.69 -13.88 1.95
CA TYR A 13 -5.37 -13.85 2.58
C TYR A 13 -4.49 -14.97 2.05
N LEU A 14 -3.27 -14.63 1.68
CA LEU A 14 -2.27 -15.54 1.15
C LEU A 14 -0.92 -15.23 1.81
N TYR A 15 -0.19 -16.28 2.18
CA TYR A 15 1.14 -16.16 2.77
C TYR A 15 2.16 -16.74 1.80
N LEU A 16 3.08 -15.89 1.36
CA LEU A 16 4.06 -16.22 0.31
C LEU A 16 5.46 -15.81 0.74
N THR A 17 6.45 -16.57 0.32
CA THR A 17 7.83 -16.08 0.31
C THR A 17 8.02 -15.08 -0.86
N SER A 18 9.10 -14.29 -0.82
CA SER A 18 9.48 -13.39 -1.94
C SER A 18 9.56 -14.13 -3.28
N LYS A 19 10.15 -15.34 -3.27
CA LYS A 19 10.33 -16.19 -4.45
C LYS A 19 9.02 -16.79 -4.95
N GLU A 20 8.16 -17.23 -4.03
CA GLU A 20 6.81 -17.72 -4.39
C GLU A 20 6.00 -16.61 -5.06
N TYR A 21 6.05 -15.39 -4.50
CA TYR A 21 5.40 -14.24 -5.11
C TYR A 21 5.97 -13.91 -6.49
N ALA A 22 7.30 -13.90 -6.65
CA ALA A 22 7.95 -13.69 -7.94
C ALA A 22 7.53 -14.71 -9.01
N VAL A 23 7.41 -16.00 -8.63
CA VAL A 23 6.91 -17.06 -9.52
C VAL A 23 5.47 -16.79 -9.93
N LEU A 24 4.59 -16.41 -8.99
CA LEU A 24 3.18 -16.14 -9.29
C LEU A 24 2.99 -14.90 -10.17
N LEU A 25 3.80 -13.86 -9.97
CA LEU A 25 3.83 -12.70 -10.87
C LEU A 25 4.23 -13.09 -12.29
N HIS A 26 5.26 -13.93 -12.43
CA HIS A 26 5.69 -14.42 -13.74
C HIS A 26 4.59 -15.24 -14.44
N LEU A 27 3.95 -16.16 -13.71
CA LEU A 27 2.85 -16.98 -14.23
C LEU A 27 1.63 -16.14 -14.65
N SER A 28 1.43 -14.99 -14.01
CA SER A 28 0.33 -14.07 -14.33
C SER A 28 0.70 -13.00 -15.37
N GLY A 29 1.94 -13.00 -15.89
CA GLY A 29 2.42 -12.00 -16.84
C GLY A 29 2.56 -10.60 -16.24
N ASN A 30 2.61 -10.50 -14.91
CA ASN A 30 2.63 -9.25 -14.18
C ASN A 30 4.03 -8.62 -14.16
N ARG A 31 4.11 -7.34 -14.52
CA ARG A 31 5.29 -6.48 -14.31
C ARG A 31 4.95 -5.44 -13.25
N CYS A 32 4.99 -5.84 -11.98
CA CYS A 32 4.67 -4.96 -10.86
C CYS A 32 5.82 -4.00 -10.55
N VAL A 33 5.52 -2.90 -9.84
CA VAL A 33 6.54 -2.00 -9.28
C VAL A 33 7.33 -2.76 -8.20
N THR A 34 8.59 -3.08 -8.48
CA THR A 34 9.47 -3.82 -7.56
C THR A 34 10.05 -2.88 -6.51
N GLY A 35 9.28 -2.60 -5.45
CA GLY A 35 9.78 -1.94 -4.24
C GLY A 35 10.39 -2.93 -3.23
N PHE A 36 9.90 -4.17 -3.24
CA PHE A 36 10.50 -5.29 -2.52
C PHE A 36 11.47 -6.03 -3.44
N GLY A 37 12.63 -6.43 -2.91
CA GLY A 37 13.62 -7.23 -3.62
C GLY A 37 13.09 -8.65 -3.86
N PHE A 38 12.21 -8.80 -4.85
CA PHE A 38 11.71 -10.10 -5.27
C PHE A 38 12.71 -10.72 -6.24
N ASP A 39 13.60 -11.56 -5.70
CA ASP A 39 14.53 -12.31 -6.53
C ASP A 39 13.80 -13.47 -7.20
N PHE A 40 13.67 -13.40 -8.54
CA PHE A 40 13.21 -14.56 -9.29
C PHE A 40 14.26 -15.67 -9.16
N PRO A 41 13.89 -16.90 -8.81
CA PRO A 41 14.85 -17.99 -8.70
C PRO A 41 15.53 -18.20 -10.05
N ASP A 42 16.85 -18.34 -10.10
CA ASP A 42 17.57 -18.65 -11.35
C ASP A 42 17.65 -20.18 -11.59
N ASP A 43 17.78 -20.94 -10.51
CA ASP A 43 17.95 -22.39 -10.52
C ASP A 43 16.67 -23.15 -10.94
N VAL A 44 16.84 -24.12 -11.84
CA VAL A 44 15.74 -24.92 -12.39
C VAL A 44 15.13 -25.85 -11.34
N GLN A 45 15.94 -26.40 -10.43
CA GLN A 45 15.45 -27.29 -9.38
C GLN A 45 14.61 -26.50 -8.36
N MET A 46 15.07 -25.30 -7.96
CA MET A 46 14.34 -24.37 -7.11
C MET A 46 13.02 -23.92 -7.75
N LYS A 47 13.01 -23.58 -9.04
CA LYS A 47 11.77 -23.26 -9.77
C LYS A 47 10.75 -24.39 -9.68
N ARG A 48 11.18 -25.63 -9.91
CA ARG A 48 10.31 -26.80 -9.82
C ARG A 48 9.79 -26.98 -8.40
N GLN A 49 10.65 -26.88 -7.39
CA GLN A 49 10.26 -26.99 -5.99
C GLN A 49 9.20 -25.96 -5.62
N LEU A 50 9.41 -24.68 -5.97
CA LEU A 50 8.45 -23.61 -5.72
C LEU A 50 7.10 -23.83 -6.42
N ILE A 51 7.11 -24.28 -7.67
CA ILE A 51 5.88 -24.65 -8.40
C ILE A 51 5.15 -25.79 -7.67
N PHE A 52 5.86 -26.84 -7.26
CA PHE A 52 5.24 -27.93 -6.51
C PHE A 52 4.69 -27.48 -5.15
N ASP A 53 5.39 -26.62 -4.44
CA ASP A 53 4.93 -26.08 -3.15
C ASP A 53 3.68 -25.20 -3.31
N LEU A 54 3.67 -24.33 -4.32
CA LEU A 54 2.50 -23.53 -4.68
C LEU A 54 1.30 -24.41 -5.10
N TYR A 55 1.56 -25.50 -5.81
CA TYR A 55 0.52 -26.46 -6.21
C TYR A 55 -0.04 -27.18 -4.99
N ARG A 56 0.82 -27.62 -4.06
CA ARG A 56 0.40 -28.24 -2.78
C ARG A 56 -0.40 -27.28 -1.90
N LYS A 57 -0.09 -25.99 -1.94
CA LYS A 57 -0.86 -24.92 -1.26
C LYS A 57 -2.20 -24.61 -1.93
N GLY A 58 -2.49 -25.17 -3.12
CA GLY A 58 -3.70 -24.87 -3.88
C GLY A 58 -3.71 -23.48 -4.53
N ILE A 59 -2.55 -22.82 -4.61
CA ILE A 59 -2.42 -21.46 -5.14
C ILE A 59 -2.32 -21.49 -6.66
N ILE A 60 -1.69 -22.53 -7.19
CA ILE A 60 -1.66 -22.84 -8.62
C ILE A 60 -2.32 -24.19 -8.88
N CYS A 61 -2.85 -24.37 -10.09
CA CYS A 61 -3.36 -25.63 -10.58
C CYS A 61 -2.65 -26.03 -11.88
N ASN A 62 -2.76 -27.29 -12.26
CA ASN A 62 -2.29 -27.80 -13.55
C ASN A 62 -3.49 -28.31 -14.36
N PRO A 63 -4.14 -27.47 -15.19
CA PRO A 63 -5.22 -27.89 -16.07
C PRO A 63 -4.77 -28.82 -17.21
N GLY A 64 -3.47 -29.11 -17.36
CA GLY A 64 -2.95 -30.07 -18.34
C GLY A 64 -1.50 -29.79 -18.75
N ASP A 65 -1.32 -28.87 -19.70
CA ASP A 65 -0.05 -28.57 -20.37
C ASP A 65 0.80 -27.48 -19.70
N ARG A 66 0.23 -26.76 -18.73
CA ARG A 66 0.91 -25.68 -18.00
C ARG A 66 0.35 -25.50 -16.60
N PHE A 67 1.15 -24.91 -15.72
CA PHE A 67 0.69 -24.43 -14.43
C PHE A 67 0.07 -23.02 -14.57
N GLU A 68 -1.05 -22.79 -13.89
CA GLU A 68 -1.74 -21.51 -13.84
C GLU A 68 -2.13 -21.17 -12.39
N VAL A 69 -2.35 -19.89 -12.10
CA VAL A 69 -2.97 -19.48 -10.82
C VAL A 69 -4.35 -20.13 -10.69
N ALA A 70 -4.61 -20.74 -9.55
CA ALA A 70 -5.87 -21.42 -9.28
C ALA A 70 -7.05 -20.42 -9.33
N PRO A 71 -8.26 -20.84 -9.76
CA PRO A 71 -9.40 -19.94 -9.94
C PRO A 71 -9.73 -19.08 -8.73
N GLU A 72 -9.52 -19.61 -7.52
CA GLU A 72 -9.75 -18.90 -6.26
C GLU A 72 -8.80 -17.70 -6.05
N TRP A 73 -7.63 -17.68 -6.68
CA TRP A 73 -6.64 -16.61 -6.52
C TRP A 73 -6.51 -15.71 -7.76
N LYS A 74 -7.22 -16.02 -8.85
CA LYS A 74 -7.11 -15.29 -10.12
C LYS A 74 -7.43 -13.81 -9.95
N ASP A 75 -8.42 -13.47 -9.14
CA ASP A 75 -8.82 -12.07 -8.89
C ASP A 75 -7.75 -11.25 -8.16
N VAL A 76 -6.99 -11.85 -7.24
CA VAL A 76 -5.86 -11.19 -6.58
C VAL A 76 -4.83 -10.73 -7.62
N PHE A 77 -4.37 -11.65 -8.47
CA PHE A 77 -3.33 -11.33 -9.46
C PHE A 77 -3.85 -10.51 -10.64
N GLN A 78 -5.15 -10.61 -10.97
CA GLN A 78 -5.80 -9.70 -11.93
C GLN A 78 -5.91 -8.28 -11.37
N THR A 79 -6.24 -8.11 -10.09
CA THR A 79 -6.28 -6.79 -9.43
C THR A 79 -4.89 -6.15 -9.44
N VAL A 80 -3.84 -6.93 -9.15
CA VAL A 80 -2.44 -6.45 -9.27
C VAL A 80 -2.11 -5.99 -10.69
N LEU A 81 -2.55 -6.74 -11.71
CA LEU A 81 -2.31 -6.40 -13.12
C LEU A 81 -3.07 -5.14 -13.56
N GLN A 82 -4.32 -5.02 -13.12
CA GLN A 82 -5.26 -3.98 -13.54
C GLN A 82 -5.21 -2.74 -12.64
N ALA A 83 -4.39 -2.76 -11.59
CA ALA A 83 -4.23 -1.63 -10.70
C ALA A 83 -3.81 -0.39 -11.49
N ASP A 84 -4.57 0.69 -11.33
CA ASP A 84 -4.25 2.00 -11.90
C ASP A 84 -3.09 2.65 -11.14
N ARG A 85 -2.95 2.29 -9.85
CA ARG A 85 -2.04 2.93 -8.91
C ARG A 85 -1.38 1.92 -8.00
N VAL A 86 -0.15 2.22 -7.63
CA VAL A 86 0.56 1.51 -6.57
C VAL A 86 0.94 2.50 -5.49
N LEU A 87 0.45 2.24 -4.28
CA LEU A 87 0.72 3.03 -3.09
C LEU A 87 1.70 2.29 -2.19
N TRP A 88 2.89 2.84 -1.99
CA TRP A 88 3.85 2.34 -1.00
C TRP A 88 3.78 3.20 0.25
N ILE A 89 3.47 2.56 1.36
CA ILE A 89 3.45 3.17 2.69
C ILE A 89 4.62 2.62 3.50
N SER A 90 5.48 3.52 3.94
CA SER A 90 6.67 3.19 4.73
C SER A 90 6.61 3.83 6.11
N PHE A 91 7.03 3.07 7.12
CA PHE A 91 7.01 3.50 8.52
C PHE A 91 8.43 3.75 9.06
N ARG A 92 8.52 4.58 10.09
CA ARG A 92 9.75 4.71 10.89
C ARG A 92 9.85 3.63 11.97
N ASP A 93 8.71 3.25 12.54
CA ASP A 93 8.66 2.30 13.64
C ASP A 93 9.07 0.91 13.14
N HIS A 94 10.14 0.34 13.72
CA HIS A 94 10.65 -0.98 13.35
C HIS A 94 9.65 -2.10 13.62
N ASP A 95 8.65 -1.85 14.47
CA ASP A 95 7.57 -2.78 14.76
C ASP A 95 6.46 -2.74 13.71
N LYS A 96 6.47 -1.74 12.81
CA LYS A 96 5.48 -1.60 11.74
C LYS A 96 6.09 -1.96 10.40
N GLN A 97 5.41 -2.87 9.71
CA GLN A 97 5.84 -3.38 8.42
C GLN A 97 5.43 -2.46 7.28
N ASP A 98 6.33 -2.29 6.32
CA ASP A 98 6.04 -1.57 5.08
C ASP A 98 4.90 -2.24 4.31
N ILE A 99 4.00 -1.42 3.75
CA ILE A 99 2.80 -1.87 3.06
C ILE A 99 2.83 -1.38 1.62
N LEU A 100 2.56 -2.26 0.67
CA LEU A 100 2.39 -1.94 -0.73
C LEU A 100 0.96 -2.29 -1.15
N CYS A 101 0.22 -1.31 -1.64
CA CYS A 101 -1.15 -1.48 -2.10
C CYS A 101 -1.24 -1.32 -3.62
N TYR A 102 -1.70 -2.33 -4.33
CA TYR A 102 -2.14 -2.26 -5.72
C TYR A 102 -3.63 -1.93 -5.72
N ILE A 103 -3.99 -0.80 -6.31
CA ILE A 103 -5.34 -0.24 -6.20
C ILE A 103 -5.97 -0.18 -7.59
N ASP A 104 -7.09 -0.88 -7.75
CA ASP A 104 -7.98 -0.74 -8.90
C ASP A 104 -9.32 -0.12 -8.48
N ARG A 105 -10.27 -0.01 -9.42
CA ARG A 105 -11.59 0.61 -9.17
C ARG A 105 -12.53 -0.21 -8.28
N ARG A 106 -12.23 -1.48 -8.00
CA ARG A 106 -13.10 -2.46 -7.35
C ARG A 106 -12.51 -2.99 -6.04
N ALA A 107 -11.20 -3.15 -5.98
CA ALA A 107 -10.48 -3.77 -4.89
C ALA A 107 -9.08 -3.16 -4.75
N ALA A 108 -8.46 -3.45 -3.62
CA ALA A 108 -7.04 -3.25 -3.45
C ALA A 108 -6.39 -4.51 -2.90
N VAL A 109 -5.22 -4.82 -3.45
CA VAL A 109 -4.35 -5.90 -2.99
C VAL A 109 -3.23 -5.27 -2.19
N CYS A 110 -3.20 -5.56 -0.89
CA CYS A 110 -2.17 -5.12 0.03
C CYS A 110 -1.15 -6.22 0.25
N MET A 111 0.12 -5.86 0.14
CA MET A 111 1.25 -6.69 0.51
C MET A 111 1.93 -6.09 1.73
N GLU A 112 2.06 -6.90 2.76
CA GLU A 112 2.78 -6.56 3.97
C GLU A 112 4.02 -7.45 4.05
N ASN A 113 5.18 -6.81 4.20
CA ASN A 113 6.43 -7.53 4.42
C ASN A 113 6.47 -7.97 5.88
N LEU A 114 6.36 -9.26 6.19
CA LEU A 114 6.49 -9.79 7.55
C LEU A 114 7.87 -10.42 7.77
N SER A 115 8.80 -10.21 6.84
CA SER A 115 10.10 -10.87 6.86
C SER A 115 10.98 -10.37 8.00
N ASP A 116 11.75 -11.29 8.57
CA ASP A 116 12.78 -11.02 9.57
C ASP A 116 14.13 -11.63 9.17
N ALA A 117 15.12 -11.59 10.07
CA ALA A 117 16.47 -12.07 9.78
C ALA A 117 16.57 -13.57 9.41
N GLY A 118 15.56 -14.38 9.72
CA GLY A 118 15.53 -15.81 9.42
C GLY A 118 14.37 -16.25 8.55
N HIS A 119 13.34 -15.42 8.36
CA HIS A 119 12.08 -15.81 7.75
C HIS A 119 11.68 -14.84 6.64
N ASP A 120 11.52 -15.37 5.42
CA ASP A 120 11.01 -14.62 4.27
C ASP A 120 9.50 -14.86 4.14
N LEU A 121 8.70 -13.86 4.49
CA LEU A 121 7.25 -13.99 4.55
C LEU A 121 6.54 -12.68 4.20
N TYR A 122 5.65 -12.76 3.22
CA TYR A 122 4.73 -11.70 2.84
C TYR A 122 3.31 -12.15 3.09
N ARG A 123 2.52 -11.25 3.66
CA ARG A 123 1.06 -11.41 3.69
C ARG A 123 0.48 -10.61 2.53
N VAL A 124 -0.15 -11.31 1.60
CA VAL A 124 -0.94 -10.72 0.52
C VAL A 124 -2.40 -10.79 0.92
N SER A 125 -3.06 -9.66 0.98
CA SER A 125 -4.49 -9.57 1.24
C SER A 125 -5.20 -8.83 0.12
N MET A 126 -6.41 -9.27 -0.22
CA MET A 126 -7.29 -8.53 -1.13
C MET A 126 -8.52 -8.10 -0.36
N LYS A 127 -8.82 -6.81 -0.39
CA LYS A 127 -9.92 -6.18 0.33
C LYS A 127 -10.56 -5.10 -0.54
N GLY A 128 -11.79 -4.70 -0.20
CA GLY A 128 -12.35 -3.46 -0.73
C GLY A 128 -11.53 -2.24 -0.29
N ALA A 129 -11.48 -1.19 -1.12
CA ALA A 129 -10.69 0.02 -0.83
C ALA A 129 -11.08 0.68 0.51
N ASP A 130 -12.38 0.74 0.83
CA ASP A 130 -12.88 1.27 2.10
C ASP A 130 -12.45 0.45 3.31
N ALA A 131 -12.36 -0.88 3.17
CA ALA A 131 -11.90 -1.75 4.25
C ALA A 131 -10.42 -1.49 4.58
N ILE A 132 -9.58 -1.33 3.55
CA ILE A 132 -8.16 -0.97 3.72
C ILE A 132 -8.02 0.40 4.34
N LYS A 133 -8.79 1.40 3.87
CA LYS A 133 -8.79 2.73 4.47
C LYS A 133 -9.09 2.68 5.98
N ASN A 134 -10.09 1.91 6.39
CA ASN A 134 -10.45 1.77 7.81
C ASN A 134 -9.36 1.06 8.61
N GLU A 135 -8.78 -0.02 8.09
CA GLU A 135 -7.68 -0.75 8.73
C GLU A 135 -6.45 0.14 8.93
N LEU A 136 -6.07 0.93 7.93
CA LEU A 136 -4.95 1.87 8.04
C LEU A 136 -5.23 2.96 9.09
N LYS A 137 -6.48 3.41 9.22
CA LYS A 137 -6.89 4.34 10.29
C LYS A 137 -6.81 3.69 11.68
N GLU A 138 -7.34 2.48 11.82
CA GLU A 138 -7.37 1.73 13.08
C GLU A 138 -5.95 1.40 13.57
N ASN A 139 -5.04 1.07 12.64
CA ASN A 139 -3.62 0.83 12.92
C ASN A 139 -2.83 2.12 13.25
N GLY A 140 -3.51 3.26 13.35
CA GLY A 140 -2.91 4.53 13.71
C GLY A 140 -1.83 4.94 12.74
N MET A 141 -2.05 4.78 11.42
CA MET A 141 -1.09 5.18 10.38
C MET A 141 -0.63 6.63 10.49
N PHE A 142 -1.44 7.46 11.14
CA PHE A 142 -1.06 8.78 11.59
C PHE A 142 -1.38 8.96 13.07
N PRO A 143 -0.51 9.64 13.83
CA PRO A 143 -0.88 10.10 15.16
C PRO A 143 -2.11 11.01 15.05
N ARG A 144 -3.02 10.96 16.03
CA ARG A 144 -4.14 11.91 16.13
C ARG A 144 -3.59 13.29 16.43
N ILE A 145 -3.25 14.05 15.38
CA ILE A 145 -2.71 15.41 15.50
C ILE A 145 -3.84 16.29 16.06
N ARG A 146 -3.76 16.64 17.34
CA ARG A 146 -4.71 17.56 17.99
C ARG A 146 -4.32 19.01 17.70
N MET A 147 -4.33 19.42 16.44
CA MET A 147 -4.20 20.83 16.07
C MET A 147 -5.50 21.32 15.42
N ASN A 148 -6.14 22.31 16.04
CA ASN A 148 -7.40 22.89 15.60
C ASN A 148 -7.17 23.92 14.50
N LYS A 149 -7.91 23.85 13.40
CA LYS A 149 -7.85 24.81 12.28
C LYS A 149 -8.33 26.21 12.65
N ASN A 150 -9.21 26.33 13.64
CA ASN A 150 -9.79 27.62 14.05
C ASN A 150 -8.85 28.43 14.95
N ASP A 151 -7.92 27.76 15.64
CA ASP A 151 -6.88 28.39 16.42
C ASP A 151 -5.68 28.66 15.53
N SER A 152 -5.81 29.69 14.68
CA SER A 152 -4.68 30.32 13.97
C SER A 152 -3.58 30.81 14.95
N LYS A 153 -3.88 30.82 16.25
CA LYS A 153 -2.95 31.05 17.36
C LYS A 153 -2.75 29.75 18.13
N MET A 154 -1.53 29.24 18.01
CA MET A 154 -0.96 28.12 18.75
C MET A 154 -1.53 27.92 20.18
N LEU A 155 -1.84 26.68 20.54
CA LEU A 155 -1.78 26.25 21.95
C LEU A 155 -0.33 26.26 22.50
N ASP A 156 0.66 26.41 21.62
CA ASP A 156 2.09 26.23 21.91
C ASP A 156 2.96 27.50 21.93
N THR A 157 2.39 28.71 21.87
CA THR A 157 3.20 29.94 22.08
C THR A 157 3.90 29.97 23.46
N HIS A 158 3.47 29.10 24.38
CA HIS A 158 3.98 29.00 25.74
C HIS A 158 4.76 27.71 26.05
N LEU A 159 4.96 26.79 25.09
CA LEU A 159 5.81 25.61 25.32
C LEU A 159 7.31 25.90 25.14
N GLY A 160 7.69 27.12 24.75
CA GLY A 160 9.11 27.51 24.67
C GLY A 160 9.92 26.75 23.63
N VAL A 161 9.27 26.08 22.67
CA VAL A 161 9.97 25.25 21.68
C VAL A 161 10.28 26.10 20.46
N ALA A 162 11.55 26.51 20.33
CA ALA A 162 12.02 27.24 19.18
C ALA A 162 12.07 26.33 17.95
N PRO A 163 11.55 26.74 16.77
CA PRO A 163 11.71 25.97 15.53
C PRO A 163 13.21 25.81 15.22
N GLY A 164 13.62 24.62 14.76
CA GLY A 164 15.04 24.33 14.48
C GLY A 164 15.52 22.92 14.83
N GLY A 165 14.64 21.92 14.86
CA GLY A 165 15.05 20.52 14.97
C GLY A 165 15.16 19.85 13.60
N ASP A 166 15.99 18.81 13.49
CA ASP A 166 15.93 17.95 12.31
C ASP A 166 14.56 17.27 12.24
N PRO A 167 13.80 17.41 11.14
CA PRO A 167 12.47 16.83 11.03
C PRO A 167 12.55 15.30 11.06
N GLU A 168 11.86 14.71 12.03
CA GLU A 168 11.66 13.28 12.14
C GLU A 168 10.59 12.82 11.13
N LYS A 169 10.91 11.86 10.25
CA LYS A 169 9.91 11.21 9.40
C LYS A 169 9.06 10.26 10.26
N ILE A 170 7.75 10.43 10.24
CA ILE A 170 6.79 9.53 10.90
C ILE A 170 6.36 8.42 9.93
N CYS A 171 5.91 8.82 8.74
CA CYS A 171 5.51 7.91 7.67
C CYS A 171 5.70 8.59 6.30
N SER A 172 5.85 7.80 5.24
CA SER A 172 5.79 8.30 3.87
C SER A 172 4.87 7.45 3.00
N PHE A 173 4.10 8.13 2.16
CA PHE A 173 3.27 7.57 1.08
C PHE A 173 3.97 7.89 -0.23
N SER A 174 4.25 6.88 -1.05
CA SER A 174 4.80 7.05 -2.39
C SER A 174 3.82 6.51 -3.41
N LEU A 175 3.46 7.34 -4.39
CA LEU A 175 2.57 6.96 -5.48
C LEU A 175 3.36 6.62 -6.72
N TYR A 176 3.04 5.48 -7.30
CA TYR A 176 3.52 5.02 -8.60
C TYR A 176 2.32 4.70 -9.50
N VAL A 177 2.54 4.77 -10.81
CA VAL A 177 1.69 4.12 -11.78
C VAL A 177 2.14 2.67 -11.87
N ASN A 178 1.18 1.73 -11.97
CA ASN A 178 1.54 0.33 -12.05
C ASN A 178 2.43 0.04 -13.27
N GLY A 179 3.51 -0.71 -13.07
CA GLY A 179 4.51 -1.00 -14.09
C GLY A 179 5.54 0.11 -14.34
N GLU A 180 5.42 1.28 -13.69
CA GLU A 180 6.43 2.33 -13.75
C GLU A 180 7.41 2.25 -12.58
N SER A 181 8.72 2.42 -12.86
CA SER A 181 9.75 2.52 -11.82
C SER A 181 9.87 3.92 -11.22
N GLU A 182 9.31 4.93 -11.89
CA GLU A 182 9.39 6.32 -11.47
C GLU A 182 8.25 6.69 -10.52
N ARG A 183 8.64 7.29 -9.39
CA ARG A 183 7.70 7.81 -8.40
C ARG A 183 7.04 9.09 -8.91
N LYS A 184 5.71 9.15 -8.92
CA LYS A 184 4.95 10.35 -9.32
C LYS A 184 4.84 11.38 -8.21
N GLU A 185 4.61 10.92 -6.99
CA GLU A 185 4.50 11.78 -5.83
C GLU A 185 4.98 11.05 -4.57
N ARG A 186 5.56 11.80 -3.63
CA ARG A 186 5.80 11.36 -2.26
C ARG A 186 5.20 12.35 -1.28
N VAL A 187 4.43 11.85 -0.34
CA VAL A 187 3.95 12.61 0.82
C VAL A 187 4.61 12.06 2.06
N THR A 188 5.31 12.91 2.80
CA THR A 188 5.96 12.56 4.06
C THR A 188 5.32 13.34 5.19
N LEU A 189 4.86 12.62 6.22
CA LEU A 189 4.53 13.24 7.49
C LEU A 189 5.82 13.36 8.29
N GLU A 190 6.18 14.60 8.61
CA GLU A 190 7.32 14.96 9.42
C GLU A 190 6.84 15.48 10.77
N LYS A 191 7.65 15.25 11.80
CA LYS A 191 7.48 15.80 13.14
C LYS A 191 8.75 16.56 13.49
N GLU A 192 8.59 17.84 13.81
CA GLU A 192 9.65 18.67 14.34
C GLU A 192 9.20 19.08 15.74
N GLN A 193 9.83 18.48 16.76
CA GLN A 193 9.43 18.63 18.16
C GLN A 193 7.97 18.19 18.40
N LEU A 194 7.03 19.11 18.62
CA LEU A 194 5.59 18.83 18.80
C LEU A 194 4.74 19.21 17.58
N ILE A 195 5.36 19.81 16.56
CA ILE A 195 4.65 20.30 15.37
C ILE A 195 4.80 19.28 14.25
N TYR A 196 3.67 18.95 13.62
CA TYR A 196 3.63 18.06 12.47
C TYR A 196 3.62 18.85 11.17
N PHE A 197 4.31 18.35 10.16
CA PHE A 197 4.39 18.93 8.82
C PHE A 197 4.08 17.87 7.77
N VAL A 198 3.37 18.27 6.72
CA VAL A 198 3.22 17.51 5.49
C VAL A 198 4.21 18.07 4.48
N ARG A 199 5.11 17.20 4.02
CA ARG A 199 5.98 17.47 2.88
C ARG A 199 5.46 16.70 1.67
N ILE A 200 5.24 17.40 0.56
CA ILE A 200 4.79 16.86 -0.71
C ILE A 200 5.92 17.07 -1.71
N GLU A 201 6.34 16.01 -2.37
CA GLU A 201 7.39 16.01 -3.41
C GLU A 201 6.79 15.42 -4.67
N ASN A 202 6.67 16.21 -5.74
CA ASN A 202 6.12 15.78 -7.03
C ASN A 202 6.91 16.45 -8.19
N ALA A 203 6.44 16.29 -9.43
CA ALA A 203 7.08 16.87 -10.60
C ALA A 203 7.11 18.42 -10.61
N GLU A 204 6.19 19.07 -9.90
CA GLU A 204 6.08 20.54 -9.84
C GLU A 204 7.03 21.13 -8.78
N GLY A 205 7.53 20.31 -7.85
CA GLY A 205 8.51 20.69 -6.85
C GLY A 205 8.26 20.07 -5.48
N THR A 206 8.78 20.74 -4.45
CA THR A 206 8.63 20.33 -3.06
C THR A 206 7.91 21.40 -2.26
N ILE A 207 6.81 21.02 -1.60
CA ILE A 207 6.04 21.87 -0.70
C ILE A 207 6.12 21.28 0.70
N ARG A 208 6.43 22.10 1.70
CA ARG A 208 6.37 21.73 3.12
C ARG A 208 5.45 22.69 3.86
N ARG A 209 4.44 22.16 4.53
CA ARG A 209 3.45 22.96 5.29
C ARG A 209 3.03 22.24 6.57
N ARG A 210 2.49 22.98 7.53
CA ARG A 210 2.00 22.40 8.80
C ARG A 210 0.83 21.45 8.54
N ALA A 211 0.83 20.33 9.27
CA ALA A 211 -0.20 19.31 9.20
C ALA A 211 -1.38 19.64 10.13
N PHE A 212 -2.62 19.48 9.63
CA PHE A 212 -3.85 19.61 10.43
C PHE A 212 -4.54 18.26 10.63
N CYS A 213 -5.42 18.19 11.63
CA CYS A 213 -6.06 16.93 12.05
C CYS A 213 -6.81 16.20 10.93
N ASP A 214 -7.39 16.93 9.98
CA ASP A 214 -8.22 16.42 8.89
C ASP A 214 -7.41 16.09 7.61
N GLU A 215 -6.12 16.40 7.58
CA GLU A 215 -5.30 16.21 6.37
C GLU A 215 -4.90 14.76 6.15
N THR A 216 -4.64 14.03 7.23
CA THR A 216 -4.40 12.59 7.21
C THR A 216 -5.42 11.83 6.39
N GLU A 217 -6.71 12.04 6.70
CA GLU A 217 -7.79 11.29 6.06
C GLU A 217 -7.91 11.68 4.60
N ARG A 218 -7.74 12.97 4.28
CA ARG A 218 -7.75 13.46 2.90
C ARG A 218 -6.58 12.92 2.08
N ILE A 219 -5.40 12.76 2.69
CA ILE A 219 -4.25 12.14 2.03
C ILE A 219 -4.55 10.66 1.76
N LEU A 220 -4.98 9.90 2.76
CA LEU A 220 -5.35 8.49 2.55
C LEU A 220 -6.48 8.35 1.51
N ASP A 221 -7.49 9.21 1.57
CA ASP A 221 -8.60 9.22 0.62
C ASP A 221 -8.16 9.53 -0.80
N ARG A 222 -7.31 10.53 -0.98
CA ARG A 222 -6.77 10.86 -2.29
C ARG A 222 -6.03 9.68 -2.93
N TYR A 223 -5.35 8.89 -2.10
CA TYR A 223 -4.47 7.82 -2.57
C TYR A 223 -5.19 6.48 -2.73
N LEU A 224 -6.13 6.15 -1.83
CA LEU A 224 -6.88 4.89 -1.83
C LEU A 224 -8.15 4.96 -2.69
N ASN A 225 -8.74 6.15 -2.85
CA ASN A 225 -9.89 6.29 -3.74
C ASN A 225 -9.40 6.54 -5.16
N THR A 226 -9.87 5.72 -6.08
CA THR A 226 -9.87 6.08 -7.50
C THR A 226 -10.71 7.35 -7.62
N VAL A 227 -10.07 8.45 -8.00
CA VAL A 227 -10.80 9.63 -8.45
C VAL A 227 -11.60 9.16 -9.65
N GLY A 228 -12.90 8.97 -9.46
CA GLY A 228 -13.85 8.88 -10.55
C GLY A 228 -13.81 10.22 -11.26
N GLY A 229 -13.00 10.32 -12.31
CA GLY A 229 -13.08 11.44 -13.23
C GLY A 229 -14.27 11.24 -14.15
N CYS A 230 -15.39 11.88 -13.82
CA CYS A 230 -16.03 12.90 -14.64
C CYS A 230 -17.15 13.55 -13.81
N ASP A 231 -16.98 14.84 -13.54
CA ASP A 231 -18.12 15.72 -13.44
C ASP A 231 -18.89 15.62 -14.76
N ASP A 232 -20.10 15.08 -14.74
CA ASP A 232 -21.09 15.25 -15.80
C ASP A 232 -21.60 16.71 -15.79
N SER A 233 -20.69 17.65 -16.08
CA SER A 233 -21.04 19.03 -16.40
C SER A 233 -20.36 19.46 -17.69
N CYS A 234 -20.95 18.99 -18.80
CA CYS A 234 -21.03 19.68 -20.09
C CYS A 234 -22.40 19.37 -20.70
#